data_AF-A0A5C5ZCD8-F1
#
_entry.id   AF-A0A5C5ZCD8-F1
#
_cell.length_a   1.000
_cell.length_b   1.000
_cell.length_c   1.000
_cell.angle_alpha   90.00
_cell.angle_beta   90.00
_cell.angle_gamma   90.00
#
_symmetry.space_group_name_H-M   'P 1'
#
loop_
_entity.id
_entity.type
_entity.pdbx_description
1 polymer ?
#
loop_
_entity_poly.entity_id
_entity_poly.type
_entity_poly.pdbx_seq_one_letter_code
_entity_poly.pdbx_strand_id
1 'polypeptide(L)'
;MKNLFLLTLLCSCFACPASHGDEINTEKKLDFGDYTSETITGKAWESYNAKKYDDAITFAKTCIKMFEKEAIEMQKSLKEPVDSSDRDAVSSKWALNDVGTCYFVLGQALEAQDKGPEAMKAYKKLVKTVPFAQCWDPQGWFWKPVDAAKKQIKKLEFEALDSDDVKKSQ
;
A
#
# COMPACT_ATOMS: atom_id res chain seq x y z
N MET A 1 -23.08 64.43 -51.75
CA MET A 1 -21.97 64.01 -50.87
C MET A 1 -22.14 62.50 -50.67
N LYS A 2 -21.59 61.68 -51.56
CA LYS A 2 -20.28 61.03 -51.49
C LYS A 2 -20.08 60.13 -50.25
N ASN A 3 -19.97 58.83 -50.55
CA ASN A 3 -19.28 57.74 -49.83
C ASN A 3 -20.07 57.10 -48.66
N LEU A 4 -20.58 55.87 -48.73
CA LEU A 4 -19.94 54.56 -49.06
C LEU A 4 -18.64 54.36 -48.28
N PHE A 5 -18.68 53.58 -47.19
CA PHE A 5 -17.71 52.51 -46.95
C PHE A 5 -18.28 51.48 -45.95
N LEU A 6 -18.47 50.29 -46.50
CA LEU A 6 -18.53 49.00 -45.83
C LEU A 6 -17.14 48.72 -45.23
N LEU A 7 -17.03 48.32 -43.96
CA LEU A 7 -15.84 47.65 -43.46
C LEU A 7 -16.21 46.50 -42.52
N THR A 8 -15.82 45.33 -42.99
CA THR A 8 -15.81 44.00 -42.40
C THR A 8 -14.67 43.81 -41.39
N LEU A 9 -14.67 42.64 -40.74
CA LEU A 9 -13.60 42.01 -39.92
C LEU A 9 -13.53 42.51 -38.46
N LEU A 10 -13.34 41.69 -37.41
CA LEU A 10 -12.79 40.34 -37.32
C LEU A 10 -13.34 39.67 -36.04
N CYS A 11 -13.73 38.40 -36.16
CA CYS A 11 -13.79 37.46 -35.05
C CYS A 11 -12.35 37.25 -34.56
N SER A 12 -11.96 37.86 -33.45
CA SER A 12 -10.76 37.48 -32.72
C SER A 12 -11.17 36.53 -31.61
N CYS A 13 -11.08 35.23 -31.91
CA CYS A 13 -10.89 34.21 -30.90
C CYS A 13 -9.69 34.64 -30.04
N PHE A 14 -9.94 35.20 -28.86
CA PHE A 14 -8.93 35.18 -27.82
C PHE A 14 -8.82 33.73 -27.37
N ALA A 15 -7.96 33.00 -28.09
CA ALA A 15 -7.34 31.81 -27.58
C ALA A 15 -6.66 32.22 -26.28
N CYS A 16 -7.29 31.86 -25.16
CA CYS A 16 -6.60 31.83 -23.88
C CYS A 16 -5.41 30.89 -24.09
N PRO A 17 -4.15 31.35 -23.99
CA PRO A 17 -3.05 30.43 -23.96
C PRO A 17 -3.28 29.56 -22.72
N ALA A 18 -3.64 28.31 -22.95
CA ALA A 18 -3.59 27.29 -21.94
C ALA A 18 -2.14 27.27 -21.46
N SER A 19 -1.89 27.91 -20.33
CA SER A 19 -0.74 27.61 -19.49
C SER A 19 -0.96 26.20 -18.97
N HIS A 20 -0.71 25.23 -19.83
CA HIS A 20 -0.22 23.94 -19.40
C HIS A 20 1.12 24.26 -18.73
N GLY A 21 1.06 24.58 -17.44
CA GLY A 21 2.21 24.41 -16.60
C GLY A 21 2.56 22.94 -16.76
N ASP A 22 3.67 22.68 -17.43
CA ASP A 22 4.34 21.40 -17.36
C ASP A 22 4.54 21.14 -15.86
N GLU A 23 3.72 20.25 -15.29
CA GLU A 23 3.98 19.68 -13.98
C GLU A 23 5.36 19.03 -14.10
N ILE A 24 6.34 19.70 -13.52
CA ILE A 24 7.67 19.15 -13.30
C ILE A 24 7.42 17.96 -12.38
N ASN A 25 7.31 16.77 -12.98
CA ASN A 25 7.37 15.51 -12.27
C ASN A 25 8.81 15.37 -11.78
N THR A 26 9.12 16.08 -10.70
CA THR A 26 10.32 15.82 -9.92
C THR A 26 10.14 14.42 -9.38
N GLU A 27 10.85 13.44 -9.93
CA GLU A 27 10.92 12.10 -9.38
C GLU A 27 11.31 12.20 -7.90
N LYS A 28 10.31 12.18 -7.03
CA LYS A 28 10.52 12.33 -5.59
C LYS A 28 11.19 11.04 -5.13
N LYS A 29 12.51 11.08 -5.00
CA LYS A 29 13.29 9.98 -4.42
C LYS A 29 12.81 9.79 -2.98
N LEU A 30 12.19 8.65 -2.70
CA LEU A 30 11.80 8.28 -1.34
C LEU A 30 13.05 8.10 -0.47
N ASP A 31 12.99 8.64 0.74
CA ASP A 31 14.01 8.42 1.76
C ASP A 31 13.71 7.12 2.49
N PHE A 32 14.63 6.15 2.43
CA PHE A 32 14.53 4.84 3.08
C PHE A 32 15.21 4.81 4.47
N GLY A 33 15.77 5.93 4.93
CA GLY A 33 16.45 6.02 6.22
C GLY A 33 17.70 5.14 6.28
N ASP A 34 17.85 4.41 7.38
CA ASP A 34 18.99 3.51 7.64
C ASP A 34 18.87 2.14 6.95
N TYR A 35 17.85 1.94 6.11
CA TYR A 35 17.57 0.71 5.39
C TYR A 35 17.30 -0.51 6.29
N THR A 36 17.05 -0.32 7.58
CA THR A 36 16.58 -1.40 8.45
C THR A 36 15.13 -1.77 8.11
N SER A 37 14.74 -3.00 8.42
CA SER A 37 13.36 -3.45 8.23
C SER A 37 12.39 -2.59 9.05
N GLU A 38 12.72 -2.30 10.32
CA GLU A 38 11.93 -1.48 11.22
C GLU A 38 11.66 -0.08 10.64
N THR A 39 12.71 0.63 10.21
CA THR A 39 12.59 1.97 9.60
C THR A 39 11.72 1.94 8.35
N ILE A 40 11.91 0.95 7.47
CA ILE A 40 11.15 0.86 6.21
C ILE A 40 9.68 0.50 6.50
N THR A 41 9.42 -0.39 7.46
CA THR A 41 8.06 -0.74 7.89
C THR A 41 7.35 0.44 8.54
N GLY A 42 8.04 1.22 9.37
CA GLY A 42 7.54 2.47 9.93
C GLY A 42 7.12 3.46 8.84
N LYS A 43 8.02 3.72 7.87
CA LYS A 43 7.73 4.59 6.71
C LYS A 43 6.57 4.09 5.86
N ALA A 44 6.39 2.77 5.72
CA ALA A 44 5.24 2.20 5.02
C ALA A 44 3.92 2.54 5.74
N TRP A 45 3.87 2.37 7.07
CA TRP A 45 2.72 2.74 7.89
C TRP A 45 2.44 4.24 7.89
N GLU A 46 3.47 5.06 8.06
CA GLU A 46 3.35 6.53 8.02
C GLU A 46 2.78 6.99 6.68
N SER A 47 3.28 6.43 5.57
CA SER A 47 2.79 6.75 4.24
C SER A 47 1.34 6.31 4.03
N TYR A 48 0.98 5.13 4.52
CA TYR A 48 -0.39 4.64 4.45
C TYR A 48 -1.35 5.54 5.24
N ASN A 49 -0.99 5.89 6.49
CA ASN A 49 -1.78 6.79 7.33
C ASN A 49 -1.91 8.20 6.74
N ALA A 50 -0.88 8.66 6.03
CA ALA A 50 -0.89 9.91 5.28
C ALA A 50 -1.64 9.81 3.93
N LYS A 51 -2.28 8.68 3.62
CA LYS A 51 -2.96 8.37 2.34
C LYS A 51 -2.04 8.45 1.10
N LYS A 52 -0.73 8.39 1.30
CA LYS A 52 0.28 8.30 0.25
C LYS A 52 0.46 6.84 -0.13
N TYR A 53 -0.56 6.27 -0.76
CA TYR A 53 -0.63 4.81 -0.97
C TYR A 53 0.49 4.28 -1.87
N ASP A 54 0.95 5.04 -2.86
CA ASP A 54 2.09 4.63 -3.71
C ASP A 54 3.41 4.62 -2.95
N ASP A 55 3.65 5.61 -2.08
CA ASP A 55 4.80 5.63 -1.17
C ASP A 55 4.74 4.41 -0.23
N ALA A 56 3.57 4.13 0.35
CA ALA A 56 3.34 2.98 1.24
C ALA A 56 3.62 1.64 0.54
N ILE A 57 3.12 1.48 -0.69
CA ILE A 57 3.37 0.29 -1.52
C ILE A 57 4.87 0.15 -1.80
N THR A 58 5.55 1.25 -2.09
CA THR A 58 6.98 1.24 -2.40
C THR A 58 7.81 0.83 -1.19
N PHE A 59 7.57 1.41 -0.02
CA PHE A 59 8.24 1.02 1.21
C PHE A 59 7.96 -0.44 1.58
N ALA A 60 6.68 -0.86 1.56
CA ALA A 60 6.30 -2.23 1.89
C ALA A 60 6.98 -3.25 0.96
N LYS A 61 6.95 -3.02 -0.37
CA LYS A 61 7.62 -3.89 -1.34
C LYS A 61 9.14 -3.93 -1.14
N THR A 62 9.76 -2.81 -0.78
CA THR A 62 11.19 -2.77 -0.49
C THR A 62 11.55 -3.60 0.74
N CYS A 63 10.82 -3.44 1.85
CA CYS A 63 11.03 -4.29 3.04
C CYS A 63 10.88 -5.77 2.71
N ILE A 64 9.79 -6.15 2.03
CA ILE A 64 9.55 -7.54 1.60
C ILE A 64 10.72 -8.03 0.74
N LYS A 65 11.12 -7.28 -0.28
CA LYS A 65 12.21 -7.67 -1.19
C LYS A 65 13.54 -7.89 -0.46
N MET A 66 13.86 -7.04 0.51
CA MET A 66 15.13 -7.11 1.23
C MET A 66 15.16 -8.23 2.26
N PHE A 67 14.04 -8.50 2.94
CA PHE A 67 14.03 -9.30 4.16
C PHE A 67 13.16 -10.56 4.11
N GLU A 68 12.40 -10.83 3.03
CA GLU A 68 11.51 -12.00 2.94
C GLU A 68 12.25 -13.32 3.17
N LYS A 69 13.49 -13.46 2.66
CA LYS A 69 14.29 -14.67 2.87
C LYS A 69 14.53 -14.92 4.37
N GLU A 70 14.97 -13.90 5.10
CA GLU A 70 15.24 -13.99 6.54
C GLU A 70 13.95 -14.22 7.33
N ALA A 71 12.88 -13.52 6.97
CA ALA A 71 11.56 -13.70 7.56
C ALA A 71 11.05 -15.14 7.44
N ILE A 72 11.27 -15.77 6.29
CA ILE A 72 10.90 -17.18 6.05
C ILE A 72 11.75 -18.12 6.90
N GLU A 73 13.06 -17.89 7.05
CA GLU A 73 13.91 -18.72 7.91
C GLU A 73 13.50 -18.59 9.39
N MET A 74 13.21 -17.37 9.86
CA MET A 74 12.65 -17.13 11.19
C MET A 74 11.31 -17.85 11.37
N GLN A 75 10.39 -17.77 10.39
CA GLN A 75 9.11 -18.47 10.42
C GLN A 75 9.29 -19.99 10.54
N LYS A 76 10.21 -20.59 9.77
CA LYS A 76 10.48 -22.04 9.80
C LYS A 76 11.07 -22.52 11.12
N SER A 77 11.80 -21.64 11.82
CA SER A 77 12.36 -21.95 13.14
C SER A 77 11.30 -22.10 14.24
N LEU A 78 10.06 -21.68 13.96
CA LEU A 78 8.96 -21.64 14.92
C LEU A 78 7.94 -22.76 14.63
N LYS A 79 7.49 -23.44 15.67
CA LYS A 79 6.33 -24.35 15.62
C LYS A 79 5.02 -23.62 15.90
N GLU A 80 5.11 -22.55 16.69
CA GLU A 80 4.00 -21.69 17.09
C GLU A 80 4.49 -20.24 17.21
N PRO A 81 3.57 -19.25 17.18
CA PRO A 81 3.93 -17.86 17.43
C PRO A 81 4.57 -17.69 18.81
N VAL A 82 5.55 -16.79 18.91
CA VAL A 82 6.14 -16.39 20.19
C VAL A 82 5.07 -15.79 21.10
N ASP A 83 5.16 -16.01 22.41
CA ASP A 83 4.27 -15.41 23.40
C ASP A 83 4.35 -13.87 23.32
N SER A 84 3.21 -13.23 23.06
CA SER A 84 3.10 -11.78 22.92
C SER A 84 3.45 -11.01 24.22
N SER A 85 3.45 -11.66 25.38
CA SER A 85 3.86 -11.04 26.64
C SER A 85 5.39 -10.89 26.76
N ASP A 86 6.16 -11.69 26.01
CA ASP A 86 7.62 -11.61 25.94
C ASP A 86 8.05 -10.70 24.79
N ARG A 87 8.17 -9.40 25.10
CA ARG A 87 8.53 -8.37 24.11
C ARG A 87 9.86 -8.64 23.44
N ASP A 88 10.86 -9.10 24.19
CA ASP A 88 12.20 -9.33 23.65
C ASP A 88 12.19 -10.53 22.71
N ALA A 89 11.48 -11.60 23.06
CA ALA A 89 11.32 -12.75 22.19
C ALA A 89 10.55 -12.38 20.91
N VAL A 90 9.50 -11.55 20.99
CA VAL A 90 8.81 -11.06 19.80
C VAL A 90 9.74 -10.21 18.94
N SER A 91 10.43 -9.22 19.52
CA SER A 91 11.37 -8.34 18.82
C SER A 91 12.54 -9.09 18.18
N SER A 92 12.96 -10.23 18.78
CA SER A 92 13.99 -11.09 18.19
C SER A 92 13.59 -11.68 16.82
N LYS A 93 12.29 -11.68 16.50
CA LYS A 93 11.73 -12.10 15.20
C LYS A 93 11.52 -10.91 14.27
N TRP A 94 12.44 -9.94 14.30
CA TRP A 94 12.38 -8.68 13.56
C TRP A 94 11.96 -8.86 12.10
N ALA A 95 12.67 -9.69 11.31
CA ALA A 95 12.39 -9.84 9.87
C ALA A 95 11.00 -10.42 9.63
N LEU A 96 10.64 -11.44 10.42
CA LEU A 96 9.33 -12.07 10.37
C LEU A 96 8.21 -11.05 10.63
N ASN A 97 8.35 -10.27 11.68
CA ASN A 97 7.38 -9.28 12.11
C ASN A 97 7.24 -8.14 11.10
N ASP A 98 8.36 -7.59 10.65
CA ASP A 98 8.39 -6.44 9.74
C ASP A 98 7.88 -6.81 8.34
N VAL A 99 8.31 -7.96 7.79
CA VAL A 99 7.81 -8.45 6.50
C VAL A 99 6.33 -8.82 6.58
N GLY A 100 5.89 -9.48 7.65
CA GLY A 100 4.47 -9.79 7.87
C GLY A 100 3.62 -8.52 7.93
N THR A 101 4.10 -7.50 8.63
CA THR A 101 3.45 -6.19 8.71
C THR A 101 3.43 -5.50 7.34
N CYS A 102 4.52 -5.53 6.57
CA CYS A 102 4.59 -4.93 5.25
C CYS A 102 3.67 -5.62 4.23
N TYR A 103 3.47 -6.94 4.28
CA TYR A 103 2.44 -7.56 3.44
C TYR A 103 1.04 -7.05 3.77
N PHE A 104 0.75 -6.81 5.06
CA PHE A 104 -0.55 -6.26 5.47
C PHE A 104 -0.72 -4.82 4.98
N VAL A 105 0.27 -3.95 5.20
CA VAL A 105 0.25 -2.56 4.71
C VAL A 105 0.14 -2.50 3.19
N LEU A 106 0.85 -3.39 2.47
CA LEU A 106 0.76 -3.50 1.02
C LEU A 106 -0.68 -3.82 0.58
N GLY A 107 -1.33 -4.79 1.23
CA GLY A 107 -2.72 -5.12 0.94
C GLY A 107 -3.66 -3.94 1.22
N GLN A 108 -3.50 -3.26 2.36
CA GLN A 108 -4.34 -2.14 2.75
C GLN A 108 -4.21 -0.96 1.77
N ALA A 109 -2.98 -0.64 1.35
CA ALA A 109 -2.73 0.42 0.39
C ALA A 109 -3.27 0.08 -1.02
N LEU A 110 -3.25 -1.20 -1.41
CA LEU A 110 -3.83 -1.65 -2.67
C LEU A 110 -5.38 -1.61 -2.63
N GLU A 111 -6.01 -2.04 -1.52
CA GLU A 111 -7.46 -1.89 -1.34
C GLU A 111 -7.90 -0.43 -1.44
N ALA A 112 -7.13 0.49 -0.84
CA ALA A 112 -7.42 1.92 -0.88
C ALA A 112 -7.27 2.56 -2.28
N GLN A 113 -6.73 1.81 -3.25
CA GLN A 113 -6.65 2.18 -4.66
C GLN A 113 -7.56 1.34 -5.55
N ASP A 114 -8.56 0.66 -4.97
CA ASP A 114 -9.50 -0.23 -5.68
C ASP A 114 -8.82 -1.43 -6.38
N LYS A 115 -7.59 -1.78 -5.98
CA LYS A 115 -6.81 -2.91 -6.50
C LYS A 115 -7.05 -4.17 -5.68
N GLY A 116 -8.32 -4.56 -5.57
CA GLY A 116 -8.78 -5.68 -4.75
C GLY A 116 -8.07 -7.02 -5.03
N PRO A 117 -7.91 -7.47 -6.29
CA PRO A 117 -7.20 -8.70 -6.61
C PRO A 117 -5.73 -8.70 -6.16
N GLU A 118 -5.02 -7.58 -6.36
CA GLU A 118 -3.63 -7.42 -5.93
C GLU A 118 -3.51 -7.37 -4.40
N ALA A 119 -4.44 -6.70 -3.73
CA ALA A 119 -4.51 -6.68 -2.27
C ALA A 119 -4.70 -8.09 -1.70
N MET A 120 -5.65 -8.84 -2.26
CA MET A 120 -5.90 -10.24 -1.88
C MET A 120 -4.66 -11.11 -2.07
N LYS A 121 -3.89 -10.90 -3.13
CA LYS A 121 -2.60 -11.59 -3.34
C LYS A 121 -1.59 -11.27 -2.24
N ALA A 122 -1.48 -10.01 -1.82
CA ALA A 122 -0.57 -9.61 -0.74
C ALA A 122 -0.96 -10.27 0.59
N TYR A 123 -2.24 -10.23 0.96
CA TYR A 123 -2.75 -10.89 2.17
C TYR A 123 -2.57 -12.41 2.15
N LYS A 124 -2.90 -13.06 1.04
CA LYS A 124 -2.70 -14.51 0.89
C LYS A 124 -1.22 -14.87 1.00
N LYS A 125 -0.33 -13.97 0.56
CA LYS A 125 1.11 -14.18 0.70
C LYS A 125 1.53 -14.14 2.16
N LEU A 126 1.11 -13.13 2.92
CA LEU A 126 1.30 -13.06 4.38
C LEU A 126 0.88 -14.34 5.08
N VAL A 127 -0.37 -14.77 4.85
CA VAL A 127 -0.95 -15.97 5.50
C VAL A 127 -0.14 -17.23 5.19
N LYS A 128 0.45 -17.31 3.99
CA LYS A 128 1.22 -18.47 3.55
C LYS A 128 2.68 -18.44 4.02
N THR A 129 3.33 -17.27 3.99
CA THR A 129 4.79 -17.17 4.14
C THR A 129 5.23 -16.84 5.56
N VAL A 130 4.48 -16.00 6.26
CA VAL A 130 4.86 -15.44 7.57
C VAL A 130 3.67 -15.38 8.55
N PRO A 131 2.92 -16.48 8.76
CA PRO A 131 1.71 -16.47 9.58
C PRO A 131 1.95 -16.19 11.07
N PHE A 132 3.19 -16.27 11.58
CA PHE A 132 3.49 -16.04 13.00
C PHE A 132 3.99 -14.63 13.30
N ALA A 133 4.01 -13.74 12.29
CA ALA A 133 4.36 -12.35 12.47
C ALA A 133 3.48 -11.69 13.55
N GLN A 134 4.10 -10.79 14.32
CA GLN A 134 3.47 -9.96 15.32
C GLN A 134 3.94 -8.52 15.15
N CYS A 135 3.07 -7.55 15.38
CA CYS A 135 3.39 -6.14 15.23
C CYS A 135 2.97 -5.39 16.49
N TRP A 136 3.84 -4.50 16.98
CA TRP A 136 3.54 -3.67 18.13
C TRP A 136 2.51 -2.61 17.76
N ASP A 137 1.41 -2.57 18.51
CA ASP A 137 0.47 -1.45 18.47
C ASP A 137 0.88 -0.40 19.51
N PRO A 138 1.01 0.89 19.12
CA PRO A 138 1.25 1.97 20.07
C PRO A 138 0.25 2.04 21.23
N GLN A 139 -0.94 1.45 21.09
CA GLN A 139 -1.96 1.34 22.13
C GLN A 139 -1.66 0.29 23.21
N GLY A 140 -0.57 -0.49 23.07
CA GLY A 140 -0.02 -1.26 24.18
C GLY A 140 -0.03 -2.78 24.04
N TRP A 141 -0.34 -3.32 22.85
CA TRP A 141 -0.40 -4.77 22.62
C TRP A 141 0.29 -5.17 21.32
N PHE A 142 0.67 -6.45 21.19
CA PHE A 142 0.99 -7.01 19.88
C PHE A 142 -0.29 -7.51 19.21
N TRP A 143 -0.47 -7.11 17.96
CA TRP A 143 -1.49 -7.68 17.08
C TRP A 143 -0.84 -8.62 16.06
N LYS A 144 -1.67 -9.47 15.44
CA LYS A 144 -1.23 -10.46 14.46
C LYS A 144 -1.67 -10.03 13.06
N PRO A 145 -0.72 -9.64 12.17
CA PRO A 145 -1.03 -9.30 10.78
C PRO A 145 -1.83 -10.37 10.03
N VAL A 146 -1.62 -11.65 10.37
CA VAL A 146 -2.34 -12.76 9.73
C VAL A 146 -3.84 -12.75 10.02
N ASP A 147 -4.25 -12.35 11.23
CA ASP A 147 -5.66 -12.36 11.62
C ASP A 147 -6.40 -11.19 10.96
N ALA A 148 -5.75 -10.03 10.87
CA ALA A 148 -6.28 -8.90 10.12
C ALA A 148 -6.37 -9.22 8.62
N ALA A 149 -5.33 -9.80 8.03
CA ALA A 149 -5.30 -10.21 6.62
C ALA A 149 -6.40 -11.22 6.27
N LYS A 150 -6.63 -12.23 7.11
CA LYS A 150 -7.72 -13.21 6.91
C LYS A 150 -9.10 -12.56 6.89
N LYS A 151 -9.33 -11.53 7.71
CA LYS A 151 -10.59 -10.75 7.69
C LYS A 151 -10.75 -10.03 6.36
N GLN A 152 -9.70 -9.37 5.87
CA GLN A 152 -9.75 -8.66 4.58
C GLN A 152 -9.91 -9.59 3.39
N ILE A 153 -9.25 -10.77 3.39
CA ILE A 153 -9.44 -11.77 2.34
C ILE A 153 -10.92 -12.17 2.23
N LYS A 154 -11.57 -12.49 3.36
CA LYS A 154 -12.99 -12.87 3.37
C LYS A 154 -13.90 -11.77 2.84
N LYS A 155 -13.63 -10.51 3.23
CA LYS A 155 -14.36 -9.35 2.74
C LYS A 155 -14.23 -9.21 1.22
N LEU A 156 -13.00 -9.22 0.70
CA LEU A 156 -12.73 -9.08 -0.74
C LEU A 156 -13.30 -10.26 -1.55
N GLU A 157 -13.28 -11.48 -1.01
CA GLU A 157 -13.90 -12.64 -1.65
C GLU A 157 -15.41 -12.49 -1.73
N PHE A 158 -16.05 -11.98 -0.68
CA PHE A 158 -17.49 -11.70 -0.69
C PHE A 158 -17.86 -10.60 -1.70
N GLU A 159 -17.14 -9.49 -1.72
CA GLU A 159 -17.36 -8.38 -2.66
C GLU A 159 -17.19 -8.83 -4.13
N ALA A 160 -16.23 -9.72 -4.40
CA ALA A 160 -16.03 -10.27 -5.73
C ALA A 160 -17.23 -11.10 -6.21
N LEU A 161 -17.81 -11.94 -5.34
CA LEU A 161 -18.98 -12.77 -5.64
C LEU A 161 -20.21 -11.92 -5.97
N ASP A 162 -20.51 -10.91 -5.14
CA ASP A 162 -21.63 -10.00 -5.37
C ASP A 162 -21.50 -9.26 -6.71
N SER A 163 -20.28 -8.88 -7.09
CA SER A 163 -20.03 -8.19 -8.35
C SER A 163 -20.26 -9.07 -9.59
N ASP A 164 -20.06 -10.38 -9.47
CA ASP A 164 -20.25 -11.35 -10.56
C ASP A 164 -21.73 -11.70 -10.76
N ASP A 165 -22.52 -11.72 -9.70
CA ASP A 165 -23.96 -11.96 -9.78
C ASP A 165 -24.70 -10.78 -10.44
N VAL A 166 -24.27 -9.54 -10.17
CA VAL A 166 -24.79 -8.36 -10.87
C VAL A 166 -24.49 -8.44 -12.37
N LYS A 167 -23.28 -8.81 -12.77
CA LYS A 167 -22.89 -8.90 -14.19
C LYS A 167 -23.61 -10.03 -14.96
N LYS A 168 -24.01 -11.11 -14.29
CA LYS A 168 -24.79 -12.19 -14.92
C LYS A 168 -26.28 -11.83 -15.10
N SER A 169 -26.75 -10.81 -14.39
CA SER A 169 -28.15 -10.36 -14.42
C SER A 169 -28.43 -9.24 -15.43
N GLN A 170 -27.39 -8.70 -16.08
CA GLN A 170 -27.46 -7.68 -17.14
C GLN A 170 -27.17 -8.31 -18.50
#